data_AF-A0A4R3L3X1-F1
#
_entry.id   AF-A0A4R3L3X1-F1
#
_cell.length_a   1.000
_cell.length_b   1.000
_cell.length_c   1.000
_cell.angle_alpha   90.00
_cell.angle_beta   90.00
_cell.angle_gamma   90.00
#
_symmetry.space_group_name_H-M   'P 1'
#
loop_
_entity.id
_entity.type
_entity.pdbx_description
1 polymer ?
#
loop_
_entity_poly.entity_id
_entity_poly.type
_entity_poly.pdbx_seq_one_letter_code
_entity_poly.pdbx_strand_id
1 'polypeptide(L)'
;MFIQRYWRWWIEATFVLISITLLKIWVFPFFISIWFPTNDLSSLMLEWTLIMVGIITCFIYIGLGSSAKFSHRLSLSEAIICFFIIHIPLLLPEWAGMLEIKTGWKNMIGDLFALFFPKQSLPLGLMFSIYFSLFLFGRGIQVQETYDQERDSLTKVTQKNR
;
A
#
# COMPACT_ATOMS: atom_id res chain seq x y z
N MET A 1 8.92 -2.35 25.16
CA MET A 1 8.05 -3.25 24.36
C MET A 1 7.17 -2.47 23.36
N PHE A 2 6.63 -1.29 23.70
CA PHE A 2 5.83 -0.47 22.77
C PHE A 2 6.60 0.02 21.54
N ILE A 3 7.78 0.64 21.73
CA ILE A 3 8.63 1.19 20.64
C ILE A 3 8.94 0.16 19.56
N GLN A 4 9.19 -1.09 19.95
CA GLN A 4 9.55 -2.16 19.02
C GLN A 4 8.41 -2.55 18.08
N ARG A 5 7.15 -2.45 18.53
CA ARG A 5 5.96 -2.72 17.71
C ARG A 5 5.75 -1.65 16.65
N TYR A 6 5.85 -0.38 17.03
CA TYR A 6 5.79 0.74 16.09
C TYR A 6 6.87 0.65 15.03
N TRP A 7 8.11 0.44 15.48
CA TRP A 7 9.26 0.35 14.60
C TRP A 7 9.13 -0.79 13.59
N ARG A 8 8.66 -1.97 14.04
CA ARG A 8 8.47 -3.12 13.15
C ARG A 8 7.40 -2.85 12.09
N TRP A 9 6.24 -2.35 12.50
CA TRP A 9 5.19 -1.95 11.54
C TRP A 9 5.69 -0.89 10.55
N TRP A 10 6.46 0.08 11.05
CA TRP A 10 7.03 1.14 10.23
C TRP A 10 7.97 0.63 9.14
N ILE A 11 8.87 -0.28 9.52
CA ILE A 11 9.79 -0.93 8.58
C ILE A 11 8.99 -1.72 7.55
N GLU A 12 8.04 -2.54 7.99
CA GLU A 12 7.20 -3.35 7.08
C GLU A 12 6.45 -2.46 6.08
N ALA A 13 5.78 -1.41 6.57
CA ALA A 13 5.02 -0.49 5.72
C ALA A 13 5.92 0.27 4.73
N THR A 14 7.05 0.80 5.21
CA THR A 14 8.01 1.53 4.38
C THR A 14 8.62 0.60 3.34
N PHE A 15 9.00 -0.62 3.73
CA PHE A 15 9.53 -1.62 2.81
C PHE A 15 8.53 -1.94 1.70
N VAL A 16 7.28 -2.25 2.04
CA VAL A 16 6.24 -2.57 1.05
C VAL A 16 6.03 -1.40 0.09
N LEU A 17 5.92 -0.16 0.58
CA LEU A 17 5.72 1.03 -0.25
C LEU A 17 6.92 1.32 -1.16
N ILE A 18 8.15 1.16 -0.65
CA ILE A 18 9.36 1.31 -1.47
C ILE A 18 9.42 0.21 -2.53
N SER A 19 9.11 -1.04 -2.18
CA SER A 19 9.11 -2.16 -3.12
C SER A 19 8.15 -1.89 -4.28
N ILE A 20 6.88 -1.55 -4.01
CA ILE A 20 5.92 -1.30 -5.09
C ILE A 20 6.31 -0.06 -5.92
N THR A 21 6.93 0.95 -5.30
CA THR A 21 7.46 2.14 -6.00
C THR A 21 8.59 1.76 -6.96
N LEU A 22 9.56 0.96 -6.51
CA LEU A 22 10.65 0.47 -7.34
C LEU A 22 10.14 -0.42 -8.49
N LEU A 23 9.16 -1.28 -8.19
CA LEU A 23 8.53 -2.12 -9.22
C LEU A 23 7.91 -1.24 -10.31
N LYS A 24 7.16 -0.22 -9.91
CA LYS A 24 6.49 0.72 -10.81
C LYS A 24 7.45 1.55 -11.65
N ILE A 25 8.44 2.18 -11.02
CA ILE A 25 9.30 3.18 -11.68
C ILE A 25 10.41 2.53 -12.49
N TRP A 26 10.91 1.38 -12.05
CA TRP A 26 12.12 0.79 -12.62
C TRP A 26 11.90 -0.59 -13.21
N VAL A 27 11.35 -1.53 -12.43
CA VAL A 27 11.27 -2.94 -12.86
C VAL A 27 10.33 -3.09 -14.06
N PHE A 28 9.08 -2.63 -13.98
CA PHE A 28 8.15 -2.81 -15.08
C PHE A 28 8.57 -2.08 -16.36
N PRO A 29 8.97 -0.79 -16.33
CA PRO A 29 9.43 -0.11 -17.55
C PRO A 29 10.65 -0.79 -18.19
N PHE A 30 11.58 -1.29 -17.37
CA PHE A 30 12.74 -2.04 -17.86
C PHE A 30 12.32 -3.30 -18.61
N PHE A 31 11.50 -4.17 -18.00
CA PHE A 31 11.05 -5.39 -18.65
C PHE A 31 10.18 -5.13 -19.89
N ILE A 32 9.30 -4.14 -19.84
CA ILE A 32 8.46 -3.76 -20.98
C ILE A 32 9.33 -3.31 -22.16
N SER A 33 10.39 -2.52 -21.90
CA SER A 33 11.29 -2.04 -22.95
C SER A 33 12.04 -3.15 -23.69
N ILE A 34 12.37 -4.24 -22.99
CA ILE A 34 13.10 -5.39 -23.57
C ILE A 34 12.14 -6.30 -24.34
N TRP A 35 10.94 -6.54 -23.81
CA TRP A 35 10.01 -7.55 -24.34
C TRP A 35 9.09 -7.00 -25.43
N PHE A 36 8.82 -5.69 -25.42
CA PHE A 36 7.91 -5.03 -26.36
C PHE A 36 8.63 -3.89 -27.08
N PRO A 37 9.45 -4.19 -28.11
CA PRO A 37 10.22 -3.17 -28.84
C PRO A 37 9.36 -2.28 -29.75
N THR A 38 8.07 -2.61 -29.94
CA THR A 38 7.14 -1.80 -30.73
C THR A 38 6.46 -0.76 -29.84
N ASN A 39 6.55 0.52 -30.23
CA ASN A 39 6.08 1.66 -29.42
C ASN A 39 4.61 1.61 -29.02
N ASP A 40 3.73 1.12 -29.90
CA ASP A 40 2.29 1.06 -29.59
C ASP A 40 1.98 -0.01 -28.53
N LEU A 41 2.64 -1.16 -28.62
CA LEU A 41 2.44 -2.27 -27.69
C LEU A 41 3.07 -1.98 -26.33
N SER A 42 4.25 -1.33 -26.29
CA SER A 42 4.87 -0.92 -25.02
C SER A 42 4.03 0.13 -24.29
N SER A 43 3.44 1.09 -25.00
CA SER A 43 2.55 2.10 -24.44
C SER A 43 1.30 1.47 -23.81
N LEU A 44 0.67 0.53 -24.51
CA LEU A 44 -0.47 -0.23 -23.98
C LEU A 44 -0.08 -1.03 -22.72
N MET A 45 1.07 -1.70 -22.71
CA MET A 45 1.56 -2.46 -21.55
C MET A 45 1.86 -1.56 -20.35
N LEU A 46 2.37 -0.34 -20.58
CA LEU A 46 2.58 0.64 -19.52
C LEU A 46 1.26 1.08 -18.89
N GLU A 47 0.23 1.35 -19.70
CA GLU A 47 -1.11 1.70 -19.21
C GLU A 47 -1.69 0.59 -18.33
N TRP A 48 -1.66 -0.67 -18.80
CA TRP A 48 -2.11 -1.82 -18.01
C TRP A 48 -1.33 -1.97 -16.70
N THR A 49 -0.02 -1.73 -16.73
CA THR A 49 0.83 -1.77 -15.55
C THR A 49 0.42 -0.71 -14.54
N LEU A 50 0.13 0.53 -14.98
CA LEU A 50 -0.33 1.60 -14.10
C LEU A 50 -1.66 1.23 -13.43
N ILE A 51 -2.59 0.61 -14.17
CA ILE A 51 -3.86 0.12 -13.61
C ILE A 51 -3.61 -0.93 -12.53
N MET A 52 -2.80 -1.94 -12.84
CA MET A 52 -2.47 -3.03 -11.92
C MET A 52 -1.77 -2.52 -10.66
N VAL A 53 -0.78 -1.63 -10.80
CA VAL A 53 -0.07 -1.03 -9.66
C VAL A 53 -1.03 -0.20 -8.82
N GLY A 54 -1.94 0.56 -9.43
CA GLY A 54 -2.95 1.33 -8.69
C GLY A 54 -3.85 0.43 -7.85
N ILE A 55 -4.37 -0.65 -8.42
CA ILE A 55 -5.20 -1.63 -7.72
C ILE A 55 -4.42 -2.33 -6.60
N ILE A 56 -3.21 -2.80 -6.88
CA ILE A 56 -2.34 -3.44 -5.88
C ILE A 56 -2.05 -2.46 -4.74
N THR A 57 -1.81 -1.18 -5.04
CA THR A 57 -1.58 -0.15 -4.03
C THR A 57 -2.81 0.01 -3.13
N CYS A 58 -4.03 -0.02 -3.68
CA CYS A 58 -5.25 -0.03 -2.87
C CYS A 58 -5.27 -1.20 -1.87
N PHE A 59 -4.96 -2.41 -2.33
CA PHE A 59 -4.87 -3.59 -1.47
C PHE A 59 -3.75 -3.49 -0.44
N ILE A 60 -2.60 -2.91 -0.79
CA ILE A 60 -1.51 -2.65 0.15
C ILE A 60 -2.01 -1.76 1.29
N TYR A 61 -2.69 -0.64 1.01
CA TYR A 61 -3.20 0.25 2.06
C TYR A 61 -4.23 -0.43 2.97
N ILE A 62 -5.12 -1.24 2.40
CA ILE A 62 -6.07 -2.07 3.17
C ILE A 62 -5.29 -3.07 4.04
N GLY A 63 -4.30 -3.77 3.48
CA GLY A 63 -3.47 -4.73 4.19
C GLY A 63 -2.65 -4.10 5.32
N LEU A 64 -2.09 -2.90 5.11
CA LEU A 64 -1.38 -2.13 6.13
C LEU A 64 -2.31 -1.72 7.28
N GLY A 65 -3.55 -1.34 6.97
CA GLY A 65 -4.59 -1.08 7.96
C GLY A 65 -4.92 -2.31 8.78
N SER A 66 -5.14 -3.44 8.13
CA SER A 66 -5.42 -4.72 8.78
C SER A 66 -4.25 -5.14 9.69
N SER A 67 -3.02 -5.14 9.14
CA SER A 67 -1.79 -5.48 9.88
C SER A 67 -1.59 -4.58 11.10
N ALA A 68 -1.83 -3.27 10.98
CA ALA A 68 -1.72 -2.34 12.09
C ALA A 68 -2.61 -2.75 13.28
N LYS A 69 -3.84 -3.21 13.03
CA LYS A 69 -4.79 -3.59 14.10
C LYS A 69 -4.57 -5.01 14.60
N PHE A 70 -4.41 -6.00 13.70
CA PHE A 70 -4.47 -7.41 14.08
C PHE A 70 -3.09 -8.02 14.35
N SER A 71 -2.07 -7.67 13.55
CA SER A 71 -0.69 -8.17 13.74
C SER A 71 0.06 -7.36 14.79
N HIS A 72 0.01 -6.03 14.67
CA HIS A 72 0.77 -5.12 15.53
C HIS A 72 -0.02 -4.54 16.69
N ARG A 73 -1.33 -4.80 16.78
CA ARG A 73 -2.25 -4.40 17.87
C ARG A 73 -2.24 -2.89 18.19
N LEU A 74 -1.98 -2.05 17.19
CA LEU A 74 -1.96 -0.60 17.34
C LEU A 74 -3.38 -0.08 17.59
N SER A 75 -3.53 0.82 18.56
CA SER A 75 -4.77 1.54 18.79
C SER A 75 -5.11 2.43 17.59
N LEU A 76 -6.35 2.95 17.53
CA LEU A 76 -6.75 3.80 16.40
C LEU A 76 -5.90 5.07 16.31
N SER A 77 -5.70 5.75 17.43
CA SER A 77 -4.89 6.99 17.50
C SER A 77 -3.44 6.73 17.09
N GLU A 78 -2.86 5.63 17.57
CA GLU A 78 -1.51 5.18 17.22
C GLU A 78 -1.36 4.94 15.72
N ALA A 79 -2.31 4.20 15.14
CA ALA A 79 -2.31 3.89 13.72
C ALA A 79 -2.45 5.14 12.84
N ILE A 80 -3.28 6.11 13.26
CA ILE A 80 -3.42 7.40 12.58
C ILE A 80 -2.09 8.15 12.61
N ILE A 81 -1.44 8.27 13.78
CA ILE A 81 -0.13 8.92 13.90
C ILE A 81 0.89 8.24 12.96
N CYS A 82 0.97 6.91 12.99
CA CYS A 82 1.88 6.17 12.14
C CYS A 82 1.59 6.38 10.64
N PHE A 83 0.32 6.43 10.24
CA PHE A 83 -0.08 6.77 8.87
C PHE A 83 0.42 8.16 8.48
N PHE A 84 0.19 9.19 9.31
CA PHE A 84 0.66 10.54 9.04
C PHE A 84 2.18 10.60 8.91
N ILE A 85 2.91 9.92 9.80
CA ILE A 85 4.38 9.92 9.77
C ILE A 85 4.87 9.31 8.43
N ILE A 86 4.24 8.25 7.90
CA ILE A 86 4.65 7.63 6.62
C ILE A 86 4.48 8.60 5.45
N HIS A 87 3.49 9.48 5.55
CA HIS A 87 3.17 10.46 4.53
C HIS A 87 3.78 11.83 4.81
N ILE A 88 4.68 11.98 5.80
CA ILE A 88 5.45 13.21 6.02
C ILE A 88 6.13 13.71 4.72
N PRO A 89 6.74 12.85 3.87
CA PRO A 89 7.33 13.31 2.62
C PRO A 89 6.35 14.04 1.69
N LEU A 90 5.04 13.77 1.79
CA LEU A 90 4.01 14.49 1.02
C LEU A 90 3.65 15.84 1.63
N LEU A 91 3.82 16.00 2.94
CA LEU A 91 3.46 17.19 3.70
C LEU A 91 4.59 18.22 3.76
N LEU A 92 5.83 17.79 3.52
CA LEU A 92 6.99 18.68 3.55
C LEU A 92 7.03 19.62 2.32
N PRO A 93 7.56 20.85 2.50
CA PRO A 93 7.70 21.82 1.42
C PRO A 93 8.67 21.29 0.35
N GLU A 94 8.43 21.73 -0.89
CA GLU A 94 9.17 21.28 -2.06
C GLU A 94 10.59 21.84 -2.05
N TRP A 95 11.58 20.97 -1.87
CA TRP A 95 12.99 21.24 -2.16
C TRP A 95 13.46 20.29 -3.25
N ALA A 96 14.50 20.65 -4.00
CA ALA A 96 14.89 19.99 -5.25
C ALA A 96 15.00 18.45 -5.15
N GLY A 97 15.49 17.91 -4.03
CA GLY A 97 15.58 16.46 -3.80
C GLY A 97 14.26 15.77 -3.40
N MET A 98 13.28 16.50 -2.84
CA MET A 98 11.99 15.92 -2.44
C MET A 98 10.96 15.90 -3.56
N LEU A 99 11.15 16.67 -4.63
CA LEU A 99 10.15 16.76 -5.69
C LEU A 99 9.91 15.40 -6.36
N GLU A 100 10.98 14.65 -6.65
CA GLU A 100 10.88 13.31 -7.24
C GLU A 100 10.21 12.32 -6.30
N ILE A 101 10.58 12.33 -5.01
CA ILE A 101 10.00 11.46 -3.98
C ILE A 101 8.52 11.76 -3.82
N LYS A 102 8.16 13.05 -3.69
CA LYS A 102 6.78 13.51 -3.53
C LYS A 102 5.93 13.16 -4.75
N THR A 103 6.49 13.30 -5.96
CA THR A 103 5.82 12.94 -7.21
C THR A 103 5.61 11.44 -7.30
N GLY A 104 6.64 10.63 -7.02
CA GLY A 104 6.54 9.17 -7.00
C GLY A 104 5.47 8.68 -6.02
N TRP A 105 5.46 9.22 -4.80
CA TRP A 105 4.50 8.87 -3.74
C TRP A 105 3.06 9.30 -4.08
N LYS A 106 2.89 10.52 -4.62
CA LYS A 106 1.58 11.01 -5.09
C LYS A 106 1.03 10.13 -6.22
N ASN A 107 1.91 9.74 -7.14
CA ASN A 107 1.51 9.08 -8.38
C ASN A 107 1.22 7.58 -8.20
N MET A 108 1.47 6.97 -7.04
CA MET A 108 1.22 5.53 -6.84
C MET A 108 -0.22 5.13 -7.17
N ILE A 109 -1.21 5.84 -6.63
CA ILE A 109 -2.62 5.75 -7.05
C ILE A 109 -2.98 6.87 -8.05
N GLY A 110 -2.23 7.98 -8.07
CA GLY A 110 -2.56 9.16 -8.89
C GLY A 110 -2.61 8.83 -10.38
N ASP A 111 -1.71 7.97 -10.83
CA ASP A 111 -1.64 7.57 -12.23
C ASP A 111 -2.84 6.71 -12.65
N LEU A 112 -3.39 5.90 -11.75
CA LEU A 112 -4.64 5.16 -12.00
C LEU A 112 -5.77 6.13 -12.31
N PHE A 113 -5.94 7.17 -11.50
CA PHE A 113 -7.00 8.15 -11.73
C PHE A 113 -6.73 9.05 -12.93
N ALA A 114 -5.47 9.36 -13.22
CA ALA A 114 -5.09 10.14 -14.39
C ALA A 114 -5.48 9.45 -15.70
N LEU A 115 -5.47 8.11 -15.75
CA LEU A 115 -5.94 7.34 -16.91
C LEU A 115 -7.44 7.53 -17.18
N PHE A 116 -8.27 7.54 -16.14
CA PHE A 116 -9.73 7.71 -16.28
C PHE A 116 -10.16 9.18 -16.38
N PHE A 117 -9.38 10.10 -15.79
CA PHE A 117 -9.69 11.52 -15.72
C PHE A 117 -8.51 12.39 -16.20
N PRO A 118 -8.09 12.29 -17.47
CA PRO A 118 -6.87 12.91 -17.98
C PRO A 118 -6.84 14.45 -17.89
N LYS A 119 -8.01 15.09 -17.78
CA LYS A 119 -8.14 16.55 -17.69
C LYS A 119 -8.18 17.09 -16.26
N GLN A 120 -8.21 16.22 -15.24
CA GLN A 120 -8.32 16.63 -13.84
C GLN A 120 -7.17 16.03 -13.03
N SER A 121 -6.19 16.87 -12.69
CA SER A 121 -5.20 16.48 -11.69
C SER A 121 -5.87 16.43 -10.32
N LEU A 122 -5.90 15.26 -9.69
CA LEU A 122 -6.47 15.15 -8.34
C LEU A 122 -5.65 16.00 -7.36
N PRO A 123 -6.31 16.82 -6.52
CA PRO A 123 -5.63 17.60 -5.51
C PRO A 123 -4.99 16.68 -4.47
N LEU A 124 -3.84 17.09 -3.93
CA LEU A 124 -3.07 16.29 -2.96
C LEU A 124 -3.92 15.84 -1.76
N GLY A 125 -4.79 16.73 -1.26
CA GLY A 125 -5.67 16.43 -0.12
C GLY A 125 -6.67 15.30 -0.41
N LEU A 126 -7.18 15.21 -1.64
CA LEU A 126 -8.09 14.15 -2.03
C LEU A 126 -7.36 12.81 -2.14
N MET A 127 -6.16 12.81 -2.72
CA MET A 127 -5.29 11.61 -2.76
C MET A 127 -4.97 11.10 -1.36
N PHE A 128 -4.57 12.01 -0.47
CA PHE A 128 -4.32 11.70 0.93
C PHE A 128 -5.56 11.11 1.61
N SER A 129 -6.74 11.68 1.35
CA SER A 129 -8.02 11.17 1.86
C SER A 129 -8.30 9.76 1.36
N ILE A 130 -8.05 9.44 0.09
CA ILE A 130 -8.24 8.09 -0.45
C ILE A 130 -7.35 7.09 0.27
N TYR A 131 -6.05 7.38 0.39
CA TYR A 131 -5.11 6.52 1.13
C TYR A 131 -5.55 6.30 2.57
N PHE A 132 -5.99 7.37 3.24
CA PHE A 132 -6.44 7.32 4.62
C PHE A 132 -7.73 6.50 4.77
N SER A 133 -8.70 6.68 3.88
CA SER A 133 -9.95 5.92 3.86
C SER A 133 -9.69 4.42 3.64
N LEU A 134 -8.82 4.07 2.69
CA LEU A 134 -8.43 2.67 2.43
C LEU A 134 -7.73 2.04 3.63
N PHE A 135 -6.82 2.79 4.27
CA PHE A 135 -6.14 2.36 5.49
C PHE A 135 -7.11 2.11 6.65
N LEU A 136 -8.04 3.04 6.90
CA LEU A 136 -9.06 2.88 7.94
C LEU A 136 -10.00 1.72 7.63
N PHE A 137 -10.40 1.56 6.37
CA PHE A 137 -11.22 0.43 5.92
C PHE A 137 -10.51 -0.91 6.18
N GLY A 138 -9.21 -0.97 5.89
CA GLY A 138 -8.35 -2.12 6.20
C GLY A 138 -8.34 -2.52 7.67
N ARG A 139 -8.40 -1.56 8.60
CA ARG A 139 -8.52 -1.86 10.05
C ARG A 139 -9.84 -2.56 10.41
N GLY A 140 -10.86 -2.45 9.57
CA GLY A 140 -12.12 -3.19 9.72
C GLY A 140 -12.01 -4.66 9.31
N ILE A 141 -11.04 -5.00 8.46
CA ILE A 141 -10.93 -6.32 7.83
C ILE A 141 -9.90 -7.16 8.58
N GLN A 142 -10.34 -8.28 9.17
CA GLN A 142 -9.45 -9.27 9.75
C GLN A 142 -9.20 -10.39 8.74
N VAL A 143 -7.95 -10.57 8.33
CA VAL A 143 -7.53 -11.78 7.62
C VAL A 143 -7.30 -12.85 8.69
N GLN A 144 -8.23 -13.80 8.80
CA GLN A 144 -8.05 -14.96 9.67
C GLN A 144 -7.13 -15.96 8.96
N GLU A 145 -5.96 -16.23 9.53
CA GLU A 145 -5.13 -17.33 9.06
C GLU A 145 -5.80 -18.65 9.49
N THR A 146 -6.21 -19.45 8.51
CA THR A 146 -6.94 -20.72 8.69
C THR A 146 -6.23 -21.72 9.62
N TYR A 147 -4.91 -21.58 9.82
CA TYR A 147 -4.11 -22.42 10.71
C TYR A 147 -4.59 -22.41 12.18
N ASP A 148 -5.09 -21.27 12.69
CA ASP A 148 -5.59 -21.20 14.07
C ASP A 148 -6.96 -21.88 14.20
N GLN A 149 -7.76 -21.87 13.13
CA GLN A 149 -9.10 -22.48 13.11
C GLN A 149 -9.06 -24.01 13.03
N GLU A 150 -8.03 -24.56 12.38
CA GLU A 150 -7.77 -26.00 12.31
C GLU A 150 -7.17 -26.53 13.63
N ARG A 151 -6.34 -25.74 14.32
CA ARG A 151 -5.80 -26.10 15.63
C ARG A 151 -6.88 -26.11 16.71
N ASP A 152 -7.79 -25.13 16.70
CA ASP A 152 -8.93 -25.03 17.62
C ASP A 152 -9.99 -26.11 17.40
N SER A 153 -10.17 -26.57 16.16
CA SER A 153 -11.07 -27.69 15.87
C SER A 153 -10.47 -29.02 16.36
N LEU A 154 -9.16 -29.23 16.21
CA LEU A 154 -8.45 -30.41 16.71
C LEU A 154 -8.43 -30.51 18.25
N THR A 155 -8.26 -29.40 18.98
CA THR A 155 -8.36 -29.41 20.45
C THR A 155 -9.79 -29.68 20.95
N LYS A 156 -10.81 -29.13 20.28
CA LYS A 156 -12.22 -29.40 20.61
C LYS A 156 -12.62 -30.85 20.36
N VAL A 157 -12.11 -31.49 19.31
CA VAL A 157 -12.36 -32.92 19.03
C VAL A 157 -11.72 -33.80 20.11
N THR A 158 -10.49 -33.48 20.53
CA THR A 158 -9.78 -34.26 21.56
C THR A 158 -10.45 -34.15 22.94
N GLN A 159 -11.08 -33.02 23.28
CA GLN A 159 -11.84 -32.87 24.52
C GLN A 159 -13.21 -33.56 24.50
N LYS A 160 -13.86 -33.67 23.33
CA LYS A 160 -15.15 -34.35 23.20
C LYS A 160 -15.06 -35.88 23.30
N ASN A 161 -13.88 -36.44 23.04
CA ASN A 161 -13.62 -37.89 23.09
C ASN A 161 -13.01 -38.36 24.43
N ARG A 162 -12.99 -37.50 25.46
CA ARG A 162 -12.66 -37.83 26.85
C ARG A 162 -13.91 -37.74 27.71
#